data_AF-A0A5U3IYQ4-F1
#
_entry.id   AF-A0A5U3IYQ4-F1
#
_cell.length_a   1.000
_cell.length_b   1.000
_cell.length_c   1.000
_cell.angle_alpha   90.00
_cell.angle_beta   90.00
_cell.angle_gamma   90.00
#
_symmetry.space_group_name_H-M   'P 1'
#
loop_
_entity.id
_entity.type
_entity.pdbx_description
1 polymer ?
#
loop_
_entity_poly.entity_id
_entity_poly.type
_entity_poly.pdbx_seq_one_letter_code
_entity_poly.pdbx_strand_id
1 'polypeptide(L)'
;MARLNKINADMHELLIDYYVFGMTFMSLARKHGFSDTYIEKKLYNAEGGIEGMLMALDVKLEMDLYVQREPVSVKVSGTSSP
;
A
#
# COMPACT_ATOMS: atom_id res chain seq x y z
N MET A 1 -6.19 6.43 7.72
CA MET A 1 -5.24 5.46 8.31
C MET A 1 -5.65 4.90 9.68
N ALA A 2 -6.28 5.65 10.60
CA ALA A 2 -6.47 5.20 12.00
C ALA A 2 -7.59 4.15 12.30
N ARG A 3 -8.52 3.85 11.37
CA ARG A 3 -9.60 2.86 11.63
C ARG A 3 -9.18 1.41 11.38
N LEU A 4 -8.34 1.15 10.37
CA LEU A 4 -7.90 -0.20 10.02
C LEU A 4 -6.96 -0.79 11.10
N ASN A 5 -6.04 0.03 11.61
CA ASN A 5 -5.12 -0.36 12.69
C ASN A 5 -5.86 -0.78 13.99
N LYS A 6 -7.06 -0.23 14.24
CA LYS A 6 -7.89 -0.61 15.39
C LYS A 6 -8.62 -1.94 15.21
N ILE A 7 -8.78 -2.42 13.98
CA ILE A 7 -9.54 -3.63 13.66
C ILE A 7 -8.59 -4.79 13.37
N ASN A 8 -7.47 -4.54 12.68
CA ASN A 8 -6.44 -5.53 12.43
C ASN A 8 -5.08 -4.87 12.15
N ALA A 9 -4.30 -4.67 13.21
CA ALA A 9 -2.99 -4.02 13.17
C ALA A 9 -2.01 -4.75 12.22
N ASP A 10 -2.02 -6.07 12.20
CA ASP A 10 -1.19 -6.90 11.32
C ASP A 10 -1.47 -6.64 9.84
N MET A 11 -2.74 -6.52 9.47
CA MET A 11 -3.12 -6.24 8.07
C MET A 11 -2.72 -4.82 7.67
N HIS A 12 -2.87 -3.87 8.59
CA HIS A 12 -2.46 -2.49 8.36
C HIS A 12 -0.94 -2.38 8.18
N GLU A 13 -0.14 -3.04 9.03
CA GLU A 13 1.33 -3.04 8.90
C GLU A 13 1.75 -3.61 7.54
N LEU A 14 1.18 -4.76 7.16
CA LEU A 14 1.51 -5.44 5.90
C LEU A 14 1.24 -4.56 4.67
N LEU A 15 0.09 -3.88 4.65
CA LEU A 15 -0.28 -2.99 3.55
C LEU A 15 0.60 -1.73 3.49
N ILE A 16 0.97 -1.17 4.64
CA ILE A 16 1.88 -0.02 4.70
C ILE A 16 3.28 -0.42 4.23
N ASP A 17 3.80 -1.55 4.67
CA ASP A 17 5.11 -2.06 4.22
C ASP A 17 5.13 -2.31 2.71
N TYR A 18 4.06 -2.88 2.16
CA TYR A 18 3.98 -3.18 0.73
C TYR A 18 3.75 -1.92 -0.14
N TYR A 19 2.72 -1.12 0.16
CA TYR A 19 2.31 0.00 -0.70
C TYR A 19 3.03 1.32 -0.41
N VAL A 20 3.37 1.60 0.86
CA VAL A 20 4.01 2.87 1.25
C VAL A 20 5.53 2.74 1.25
N PHE A 21 6.06 1.71 1.91
CA PHE A 21 7.50 1.46 1.96
C PHE A 21 8.03 0.70 0.74
N GLY A 22 7.14 0.15 -0.09
CA GLY A 22 7.51 -0.49 -1.34
C GLY A 22 8.28 -1.80 -1.16
N MET A 23 8.10 -2.49 -0.04
CA MET A 23 8.75 -3.77 0.26
C MET A 23 8.27 -4.87 -0.68
N THR A 24 9.18 -5.74 -1.10
CA THR A 24 8.84 -6.92 -1.93
C THR A 24 8.28 -8.06 -1.06
N PHE A 25 7.61 -9.03 -1.68
CA PHE A 25 7.15 -10.24 -0.96
C PHE A 25 8.28 -10.96 -0.23
N MET A 26 9.47 -11.06 -0.86
CA MET A 26 10.65 -11.64 -0.21
C MET A 26 11.09 -10.86 1.03
N SER A 27 10.99 -9.52 0.99
CA SER A 27 11.39 -8.66 2.11
C SER A 27 10.39 -8.77 3.27
N LEU A 28 9.09 -8.81 2.94
CA LEU A 28 8.01 -9.03 3.89
C LEU A 28 8.08 -10.42 4.54
N ALA A 29 8.35 -11.46 3.74
CA ALA A 29 8.54 -12.83 4.20
C ALA A 29 9.66 -12.93 5.23
N ARG A 30 10.81 -12.28 4.95
CA ARG A 30 11.92 -12.18 5.90
C ARG A 30 11.58 -11.38 7.15
N LYS A 31 10.86 -10.26 7.02
CA LYS A 31 10.46 -9.40 8.16
C LYS A 31 9.53 -10.14 9.11
N HIS A 32 8.59 -10.92 8.58
CA HIS A 32 7.59 -11.63 9.37
C HIS A 32 7.95 -13.10 9.69
N GLY A 33 9.05 -13.63 9.14
CA GLY A 33 9.48 -15.01 9.35
C GLY A 33 8.59 -16.07 8.67
N PHE A 34 7.91 -15.69 7.59
CA PHE A 34 7.00 -16.57 6.84
C PHE A 34 7.50 -16.82 5.41
N SER A 35 6.89 -17.77 4.69
CA SER A 35 7.16 -17.97 3.27
C SER A 35 6.48 -16.90 2.42
N ASP A 36 7.05 -16.62 1.24
CA ASP A 36 6.51 -15.66 0.27
C ASP A 36 5.05 -15.97 -0.08
N THR A 37 4.69 -17.24 -0.28
CA THR A 37 3.32 -17.68 -0.57
C THR A 37 2.35 -17.39 0.58
N TYR A 38 2.82 -17.42 1.83
CA TYR A 38 1.99 -17.05 2.97
C TYR A 38 1.75 -15.54 3.01
N ILE A 39 2.79 -14.75 2.70
CA ILE A 39 2.69 -13.28 2.60
C ILE A 39 1.72 -12.87 1.49
N GLU A 40 1.81 -13.48 0.31
CA GLU A 40 0.89 -13.21 -0.81
C GLU A 40 -0.58 -13.44 -0.40
N LYS A 41 -0.87 -14.57 0.24
CA LYS A 41 -2.23 -14.88 0.75
C LYS A 41 -2.68 -13.89 1.82
N LYS A 42 -1.77 -13.51 2.73
CA LYS A 42 -2.07 -12.55 3.81
C LYS A 42 -2.34 -11.16 3.24
N LEU A 43 -1.61 -10.75 2.22
CA LEU A 43 -1.80 -9.47 1.53
C LEU A 43 -3.14 -9.45 0.77
N TYR A 44 -3.43 -10.50 0.00
CA TYR A 44 -4.71 -10.63 -0.71
C TYR A 44 -5.92 -10.55 0.24
N ASN A 45 -5.84 -11.21 1.39
CA ASN A 45 -6.89 -11.13 2.41
C ASN A 45 -7.02 -9.72 3.01
N ALA A 46 -5.89 -9.02 3.21
CA ALA A 46 -5.90 -7.64 3.71
C ALA A 46 -6.54 -6.67 2.70
N GLU A 47 -6.23 -6.83 1.42
CA GLU A 47 -6.82 -6.06 0.32
C GLU A 47 -8.32 -6.31 0.22
N GLY A 48 -8.75 -7.57 0.22
CA GLY A 48 -10.18 -7.93 0.21
C GLY A 48 -10.93 -7.41 1.44
N GLY A 49 -10.27 -7.31 2.59
CA GLY A 49 -10.83 -6.69 3.79
C GLY A 49 -11.10 -5.19 3.60
N ILE A 50 -10.15 -4.45 3.01
CA ILE A 50 -10.34 -3.04 2.68
C ILE A 50 -11.41 -2.87 1.61
N GLU A 51 -11.39 -3.71 0.57
CA GLU A 51 -12.38 -3.69 -0.50
C GLU A 51 -13.79 -3.88 0.04
N GLY A 52 -14.02 -4.89 0.89
CA GLY A 52 -15.30 -5.12 1.53
C GLY A 52 -15.76 -3.96 2.42
N MET A 53 -14.83 -3.32 3.14
CA MET A 53 -15.14 -2.13 3.93
C MET A 53 -15.52 -0.92 3.07
N LEU A 54 -14.88 -0.75 1.90
CA LEU A 54 -15.21 0.33 0.97
C LEU A 54 -16.53 0.06 0.25
N MET A 55 -16.79 -1.19 -0.16
CA MET A 55 -18.09 -1.59 -0.70
C MET A 55 -19.23 -1.33 0.28
N ALA A 56 -19.03 -1.58 1.57
CA ALA A 56 -20.02 -1.26 2.61
C ALA A 56 -20.29 0.25 2.75
N LEU A 57 -19.40 1.10 2.24
CA LEU A 57 -19.54 2.56 2.19
C LEU A 57 -19.98 3.06 0.81
N ASP A 58 -20.31 2.16 -0.12
CA ASP A 58 -20.59 2.45 -1.53
C ASP A 58 -19.42 3.20 -2.22
N VAL A 59 -18.19 2.90 -1.79
CA VAL A 59 -16.96 3.44 -2.36
C VAL A 59 -16.24 2.32 -3.11
N LYS A 60 -15.84 2.59 -4.36
CA LYS A 60 -15.01 1.67 -5.12
C LYS A 60 -13.56 1.75 -4.63
N LEU A 61 -12.94 0.60 -4.37
CA LEU A 61 -11.52 0.54 -4.12
C LEU A 61 -10.75 0.66 -5.44
N GLU A 62 -9.99 1.74 -5.61
CA GLU A 62 -9.03 1.90 -6.71
C GLU A 62 -7.62 1.64 -6.15
N MET A 63 -7.14 0.41 -6.32
CA MET A 63 -5.73 0.09 -6.04
C MET A 63 -4.92 0.49 -7.26
N ASP A 64 -4.15 1.58 -7.17
CA ASP A 64 -3.25 1.97 -8.25
C ASP A 64 -2.23 0.85 -8.51
N LEU A 65 -2.41 0.15 -9.62
CA LEU A 65 -1.52 -0.90 -10.12
C LEU A 65 -0.11 -0.38 -10.43
N TYR A 66 0.07 0.94 -10.53
CA TYR A 66 1.33 1.60 -10.87
C TYR A 66 1.64 2.70 -9.85
N VAL A 67 2.31 2.34 -8.75
CA VAL A 67 3.04 3.33 -7.96
C VAL A 67 4.19 3.84 -8.84
N GLN A 68 4.01 5.02 -9.46
CA GLN A 68 5.12 5.70 -10.11
C GLN A 68 6.13 6.11 -9.03
N ARG A 69 7.23 5.36 -8.92
CA ARG A 69 8.37 5.67 -8.04
C ARG A 69 9.32 6.70 -8.66
N GLU A 70 8.88 7.42 -9.68
CA GLU A 70 9.70 8.47 -10.28
C GLU A 70 9.58 9.75 -9.45
N PRO A 71 10.70 10.38 -9.03
CA PRO A 71 10.64 11.67 -8.40
C PRO A 71 10.06 12.67 -9.40
N VAL A 72 8.91 13.26 -9.05
CA VAL A 72 8.33 14.36 -9.83
C VAL A 72 9.39 15.45 -9.90
N SER A 73 10.02 15.58 -11.08
CA SER A 73 10.95 16.65 -11.36
C SER A 73 10.13 17.94 -11.43
N VAL A 74 10.02 18.64 -10.31
CA VAL A 74 9.44 19.98 -10.27
C VAL A 74 10.32 20.86 -11.15
N LYS A 75 9.88 21.11 -12.39
CA LYS A 75 10.43 22.20 -13.18
C LYS A 75 10.06 23.48 -12.46
N VAL A 76 11.00 24.00 -11.67
CA VAL A 76 10.95 25.37 -11.20
C VAL A 76 11.09 26.23 -12.45
N SER A 77 9.96 26.70 -12.98
CA SER A 77 9.93 27.76 -13.97
C SER A 77 10.40 29.04 -13.27
N GLY A 78 11.71 29.23 -13.23
CA GLY A 78 12.30 30.53 -12.96
C GLY A 78 11.98 31.44 -14.14
N THR A 79 10.90 32.21 -14.03
CA THR A 79 10.70 33.39 -14.86
C THR A 79 11.71 34.43 -14.41
N SER A 80 12.78 34.62 -15.17
CA SER A 80 13.55 35.85 -15.15
C SER A 80 13.69 36.35 -16.58
N SER A 81 12.76 37.21 -16.97
CA SER A 81 12.99 38.28 -17.93
C SER A 81 12.73 39.60 -17.19
N PRO A 82 13.23 40.76 -17.66
CA PRO A 82 14.04 41.01 -18.85
C PRO A 82 15.52 41.31 -18.56
#